data_AF-A0A7Y5FBV6-F1
#
_entry.id   AF-A0A7Y5FBV6-F1
#
_cell.length_a   1.000
_cell.length_b   1.000
_cell.length_c   1.000
_cell.angle_alpha   90.00
_cell.angle_beta   90.00
_cell.angle_gamma   90.00
#
_symmetry.space_group_name_H-M   'P 1'
#
loop_
_entity.id
_entity.type
_entity.pdbx_description
1 polymer ?
#
loop_
_entity_poly.entity_id
_entity_poly.type
_entity_poly.pdbx_seq_one_letter_code
_entity_poly.pdbx_strand_id
1 'polypeptide(L)'
;MTDPHDLPPLTELAPGSMELNRWLDTATRGLCDDAKARIRPEVEAHFAAAYRFQIYEGEDEVIAAALASAALGDAKRANRRYRRVYLTKAQARRVGRLAGTSLGALWIIWTATVLCGLLLVGALPLTQNGDMILAWCFTMYLCFAIQATLARRFANRPTALGRVNLFGSAVCPLALSLMLYLHWPDLDDPGWNYALLLVPLLSWWSIDAVIRLRLLAKLRNAPPEIKQ
;
A
#
# COMPACT_ATOMS: atom_id res chain seq x y z
N MET A 1 -32.10 41.74 -8.82
CA MET A 1 -32.12 40.30 -8.48
C MET A 1 -31.59 39.57 -9.69
N THR A 2 -30.28 39.38 -9.75
CA THR A 2 -29.60 38.66 -10.84
C THR A 2 -29.81 37.17 -10.63
N ASP A 3 -30.16 36.44 -11.69
CA ASP A 3 -30.38 35.00 -11.64
C ASP A 3 -29.07 34.29 -11.20
N PRO A 4 -29.07 33.46 -10.14
CA PRO A 4 -27.88 32.74 -9.70
C PRO A 4 -27.30 31.77 -10.75
N HIS A 5 -28.01 31.53 -11.86
CA HIS A 5 -27.52 30.73 -12.99
C HIS A 5 -26.70 31.49 -14.04
N ASP A 6 -26.71 32.83 -14.06
CA ASP A 6 -26.03 33.66 -15.09
C ASP A 6 -24.60 34.08 -14.69
N LEU A 7 -24.00 33.44 -13.70
CA LEU A 7 -22.61 33.74 -13.33
C LEU A 7 -21.66 33.24 -14.43
N PRO A 8 -20.69 34.08 -14.86
CA PRO A 8 -19.70 33.68 -15.84
C PRO A 8 -18.96 32.42 -15.37
N PRO A 9 -18.57 31.54 -16.31
CA PRO A 9 -17.84 30.33 -15.97
C PRO A 9 -16.61 30.68 -15.13
N LEU A 10 -16.33 29.92 -14.06
CA LEU A 10 -15.27 30.17 -13.07
C LEU A 10 -13.88 30.47 -13.68
N THR A 11 -13.65 30.03 -14.91
CA THR A 11 -12.48 30.36 -15.73
C THR A 11 -12.29 31.86 -16.03
N GLU A 12 -13.33 32.68 -15.90
CA GLU A 12 -13.30 34.11 -16.24
C GLU A 12 -13.10 35.03 -15.01
N LEU A 13 -13.12 34.48 -13.79
CA LEU A 13 -12.78 35.19 -12.55
C LEU A 13 -11.24 35.30 -12.43
N ALA A 14 -10.69 36.21 -13.23
CA ALA A 14 -9.29 36.27 -13.63
C ALA A 14 -8.25 36.34 -12.48
N PRO A 15 -8.45 37.00 -11.32
CA PRO A 15 -7.43 37.03 -10.27
C PRO A 15 -7.47 35.81 -9.33
N GLY A 16 -8.67 35.30 -9.00
CA GLY A 16 -8.81 34.16 -8.07
C GLY A 16 -8.27 32.84 -8.63
N SER A 17 -8.29 32.69 -9.96
CA SER A 17 -7.79 31.48 -10.63
C SER A 17 -6.29 31.25 -10.43
N MET A 18 -5.47 32.31 -10.34
CA MET A 18 -4.02 32.16 -10.20
C MET A 18 -3.62 31.68 -8.80
N GLU A 19 -4.25 32.21 -7.75
CA GLU A 19 -4.01 31.77 -6.37
C GLU A 19 -4.47 30.34 -6.15
N LEU A 20 -5.66 29.99 -6.63
CA LEU A 20 -6.20 28.64 -6.55
C LEU A 20 -5.29 27.62 -7.24
N ASN A 21 -4.80 27.93 -8.44
CA ASN A 21 -3.88 27.06 -9.16
C ASN A 21 -2.54 26.88 -8.41
N ARG A 22 -1.99 27.96 -7.83
CA ARG A 22 -0.77 27.88 -7.01
C ARG A 22 -0.98 27.02 -5.76
N TRP A 23 -2.15 27.15 -5.13
CA TRP A 23 -2.55 26.34 -3.99
C TRP A 23 -2.65 24.86 -4.40
N LEU A 24 -3.36 24.55 -5.49
CA LEU A 24 -3.54 23.19 -6.03
C LEU A 24 -2.19 22.54 -6.40
N ASP A 25 -1.28 23.28 -7.03
CA ASP A 25 0.05 22.77 -7.38
C ASP A 25 0.89 22.41 -6.14
N THR A 26 0.75 23.20 -5.07
CA THR A 26 1.41 22.92 -3.80
C THR A 26 0.76 21.75 -3.08
N ALA A 27 -0.57 21.75 -2.98
CA ALA A 27 -1.35 20.74 -2.28
C ALA A 27 -1.28 19.36 -2.96
N THR A 28 -1.21 19.30 -4.28
CA THR A 28 -1.20 18.04 -5.04
C THR A 28 0.20 17.58 -5.48
N ARG A 29 1.26 18.27 -5.03
CA ARG A 29 2.64 17.94 -5.40
C ARG A 29 3.00 16.48 -5.08
N GLY A 30 3.50 15.78 -6.09
CA GLY A 30 3.95 14.38 -5.99
C GLY A 30 2.84 13.32 -6.05
N LEU A 31 1.57 13.72 -6.13
CA LEU A 31 0.45 12.81 -6.39
C LEU A 31 0.43 12.35 -7.85
N CYS A 32 -0.11 11.17 -8.11
CA CYS A 32 -0.36 10.69 -9.48
C CYS A 32 -1.42 11.54 -10.19
N ASP A 33 -1.42 11.50 -11.52
CA ASP A 33 -2.25 12.40 -12.32
C ASP A 33 -3.76 12.11 -12.12
N ASP A 34 -4.16 10.85 -11.95
CA ASP A 34 -5.54 10.48 -11.57
C ASP A 34 -5.97 11.09 -10.23
N ALA A 35 -5.08 11.09 -9.23
CA ALA A 35 -5.37 11.68 -7.92
C ALA A 35 -5.52 13.21 -8.03
N LYS A 36 -4.72 13.86 -8.89
CA LYS A 36 -4.86 15.29 -9.18
C LYS A 36 -6.20 15.58 -9.87
N ALA A 37 -6.57 14.78 -10.86
CA ALA A 37 -7.82 14.92 -11.60
C ALA A 37 -9.05 14.82 -10.69
N ARG A 38 -8.98 14.04 -9.61
CA ARG A 38 -10.04 13.92 -8.61
C ARG A 38 -10.08 15.04 -7.57
N ILE A 39 -8.92 15.43 -7.04
CA ILE A 39 -8.84 16.47 -6.01
C ILE A 39 -9.24 17.84 -6.59
N ARG A 40 -8.89 18.10 -7.85
CA ARG A 40 -9.15 19.37 -8.52
C ARG A 40 -10.63 19.82 -8.44
N PRO A 41 -11.62 19.06 -8.95
CA PRO A 41 -13.02 19.48 -8.93
C PRO A 41 -13.58 19.62 -7.51
N GLU A 42 -13.16 18.77 -6.56
CA GLU A 42 -13.57 18.90 -5.16
C GLU A 42 -13.11 20.23 -4.56
N VAL A 43 -11.84 20.59 -4.77
CA VAL A 43 -11.26 21.84 -4.24
C VAL A 43 -11.84 23.06 -4.98
N GLU A 44 -12.02 22.99 -6.30
CA GLU A 44 -12.64 24.05 -7.09
C GLU A 44 -14.09 24.30 -6.63
N ALA A 45 -14.87 23.26 -6.32
CA ALA A 45 -16.21 23.39 -5.77
C ALA A 45 -16.21 24.04 -4.37
N HIS A 46 -15.28 23.64 -3.49
CA HIS A 46 -15.14 24.25 -2.17
C HIS A 46 -14.72 25.72 -2.25
N PHE A 47 -13.78 26.05 -3.13
CA PHE A 47 -13.37 27.42 -3.38
C PHE A 47 -14.54 28.25 -3.91
N ALA A 48 -15.27 27.76 -4.92
CA ALA A 48 -16.40 28.46 -5.50
C ALA A 48 -17.53 28.69 -4.48
N ALA A 49 -17.81 27.72 -3.61
CA ALA A 49 -18.79 27.88 -2.53
C ALA A 49 -18.34 28.94 -1.52
N ALA A 50 -17.08 28.91 -1.09
CA ALA A 50 -16.53 29.90 -0.18
C ALA A 50 -16.51 31.30 -0.80
N TYR A 51 -16.13 31.42 -2.08
CA TYR A 51 -16.13 32.66 -2.83
C TYR A 51 -17.52 33.28 -2.93
N ARG A 52 -18.52 32.48 -3.37
CA ARG A 52 -19.92 32.93 -3.45
C ARG A 52 -20.46 33.40 -2.10
N PHE A 53 -20.08 32.72 -1.03
CA PHE A 53 -20.44 33.13 0.32
C PHE A 53 -19.87 34.52 0.67
N GLN A 54 -18.59 34.78 0.37
CA GLN A 54 -17.99 36.11 0.63
C GLN A 54 -18.61 37.22 -0.23
N ILE A 55 -18.89 36.94 -1.50
CA ILE A 55 -19.60 37.89 -2.37
C ILE A 55 -21.00 38.21 -1.82
N TYR A 56 -21.72 37.19 -1.31
CA TYR A 56 -23.04 37.38 -0.70
C TYR A 56 -22.98 38.25 0.57
N GLU A 57 -21.90 38.16 1.35
CA GLU A 57 -21.62 39.02 2.51
C GLU A 57 -21.22 40.47 2.10
N GLY A 58 -21.12 40.76 0.81
CA GLY A 58 -20.83 42.09 0.28
C GLY A 58 -19.34 42.42 0.17
N GLU A 59 -18.46 41.42 0.25
CA GLU A 59 -17.03 41.61 0.05
C GLU A 59 -16.70 41.93 -1.42
N ASP A 60 -15.64 42.72 -1.64
CA ASP A 60 -15.08 42.98 -2.97
C ASP A 60 -14.55 41.68 -3.59
N GLU A 61 -14.59 41.54 -4.92
CA GLU A 61 -14.18 40.32 -5.61
C GLU A 61 -12.74 39.87 -5.28
N VAL A 62 -11.81 40.83 -5.13
CA VAL A 62 -10.41 40.52 -4.80
C VAL A 62 -10.29 40.01 -3.38
N ILE A 63 -11.01 40.65 -2.44
CA ILE A 63 -11.04 40.26 -1.02
C ILE A 63 -11.74 38.90 -0.86
N ALA A 64 -12.88 38.70 -1.53
CA ALA A 64 -13.61 37.46 -1.55
C ALA A 64 -12.77 36.28 -2.06
N ALA A 65 -11.98 36.50 -3.13
CA ALA A 65 -11.06 35.49 -3.65
C ALA A 65 -9.96 35.13 -2.64
N ALA A 66 -9.33 36.14 -2.02
CA ALA A 66 -8.31 35.92 -0.99
C ALA A 66 -8.86 35.18 0.25
N LEU A 67 -10.07 35.54 0.71
CA LEU A 67 -10.74 34.86 1.82
C LEU A 67 -11.15 33.42 1.47
N ALA A 68 -11.64 33.19 0.24
CA ALA A 68 -11.93 31.84 -0.25
C ALA A 68 -10.66 30.98 -0.34
N SER A 69 -9.55 31.53 -0.83
CA SER A 69 -8.22 30.90 -0.81
C SER A 69 -7.78 30.56 0.62
N ALA A 70 -7.98 31.47 1.57
CA ALA A 70 -7.65 31.26 2.98
C ALA A 70 -8.50 30.16 3.62
N ALA A 71 -9.78 30.04 3.23
CA ALA A 71 -10.69 29.00 3.73
C ALA A 71 -10.24 27.57 3.34
N LEU A 72 -9.49 27.39 2.24
CA LEU A 72 -8.88 26.10 1.88
C LEU A 72 -7.76 25.68 2.87
N GLY A 73 -7.19 26.62 3.62
CA GLY A 73 -6.14 26.40 4.60
C GLY A 73 -4.74 26.19 4.00
N ASP A 74 -3.80 25.68 4.80
CA ASP A 74 -2.41 25.46 4.37
C ASP A 74 -2.28 24.30 3.35
N ALA A 75 -1.89 24.65 2.11
CA ALA A 75 -1.63 23.71 1.03
C ALA A 75 -0.63 22.60 1.41
N LYS A 76 0.40 22.88 2.23
CA LYS A 76 1.37 21.86 2.66
C LYS A 76 0.73 20.85 3.62
N ARG A 77 -0.14 21.32 4.51
CA ARG A 77 -0.93 20.44 5.40
C ARG A 77 -1.90 19.58 4.60
N ALA A 78 -2.57 20.17 3.60
CA ALA A 78 -3.42 19.43 2.66
C ALA A 78 -2.63 18.34 1.92
N ASN A 79 -1.44 18.66 1.38
CA ASN A 79 -0.57 17.69 0.72
C ASN A 79 -0.25 16.46 1.59
N ARG A 80 0.13 16.68 2.86
CA ARG A 80 0.40 15.58 3.81
C ARG A 80 -0.83 14.72 4.09
N ARG A 81 -2.03 15.29 4.02
CA ARG A 81 -3.29 14.54 4.16
C ARG A 81 -3.57 13.76 2.87
N TYR A 82 -3.46 14.40 1.71
CA TYR A 82 -3.69 13.74 0.41
C TYR A 82 -2.71 12.59 0.18
N ARG A 83 -1.43 12.72 0.50
CA ARG A 83 -0.44 11.62 0.36
C ARG A 83 -0.70 10.41 1.26
N ARG A 84 -1.53 10.56 2.31
CA ARG A 84 -1.96 9.41 3.14
C ARG A 84 -3.08 8.62 2.48
N VAL A 85 -3.99 9.32 1.80
CA VAL A 85 -5.20 8.76 1.19
C VAL A 85 -4.94 8.30 -0.25
N TYR A 86 -4.34 9.18 -1.06
CA TYR A 86 -4.10 8.98 -2.49
C TYR A 86 -2.70 8.42 -2.79
N LEU A 87 -2.55 7.85 -3.99
CA LEU A 87 -1.28 7.32 -4.48
C LEU A 87 -0.34 8.45 -4.94
N THR A 88 0.93 8.33 -4.61
CA THR A 88 1.99 9.17 -5.19
C THR A 88 2.41 8.65 -6.56
N LYS A 89 3.08 9.49 -7.38
CA LYS A 89 3.63 9.05 -8.69
C LYS A 89 4.51 7.81 -8.57
N ALA A 90 5.37 7.75 -7.54
CA ALA A 90 6.22 6.60 -7.28
C ALA A 90 5.44 5.34 -6.91
N GLN A 91 4.37 5.48 -6.10
CA GLN A 91 3.50 4.37 -5.75
C GLN A 91 2.71 3.87 -6.95
N ALA A 92 2.15 4.76 -7.76
CA ALA A 92 1.44 4.42 -9.00
C ALA A 92 2.35 3.67 -9.99
N ARG A 93 3.60 4.14 -10.20
CA ARG A 93 4.60 3.41 -11.03
C ARG A 93 4.94 2.03 -10.48
N ARG A 94 5.01 1.88 -9.16
CA ARG A 94 5.27 0.57 -8.52
C ARG A 94 4.07 -0.36 -8.71
N VAL A 95 2.86 0.17 -8.57
CA VAL A 95 1.63 -0.56 -8.86
C VAL A 95 1.58 -0.97 -10.33
N GLY A 96 1.85 -0.09 -11.29
CA GLY A 96 1.81 -0.44 -12.72
C GLY A 96 2.76 -1.59 -13.07
N ARG A 97 3.97 -1.59 -12.50
CA ARG A 97 4.93 -2.71 -12.65
C ARG A 97 4.40 -4.02 -12.05
N LEU A 98 3.68 -3.93 -10.93
CA LEU A 98 3.08 -5.09 -10.27
C LEU A 98 1.79 -5.57 -10.94
N ALA A 99 1.01 -4.68 -11.54
CA ALA A 99 -0.21 -5.03 -12.26
C ALA A 99 0.11 -5.83 -13.54
N GLY A 100 1.24 -5.55 -14.18
CA GLY A 100 1.75 -6.36 -15.30
C GLY A 100 2.22 -7.76 -14.89
N THR A 101 2.49 -8.01 -13.61
CA THR A 101 2.73 -9.37 -13.10
C THR A 101 1.38 -9.95 -12.72
N SER A 102 0.82 -10.80 -13.60
CA SER A 102 -0.49 -11.41 -13.34
C SER A 102 -0.49 -12.06 -11.95
N LEU A 103 -1.54 -11.82 -11.16
CA LEU A 103 -1.73 -12.50 -9.87
C LEU A 103 -1.61 -14.03 -10.02
N GLY A 104 -1.93 -14.55 -11.21
CA GLY A 104 -1.69 -15.93 -11.61
C GLY A 104 -0.20 -16.32 -11.58
N ALA A 105 0.71 -15.51 -12.12
CA ALA A 105 2.16 -15.82 -12.09
C ALA A 105 2.70 -15.91 -10.65
N LEU A 106 2.24 -15.05 -9.75
CA LEU A 106 2.60 -15.10 -8.32
C LEU A 106 2.08 -16.38 -7.64
N TRP A 107 0.85 -16.78 -7.95
CA TRP A 107 0.28 -18.04 -7.50
C TRP A 107 1.04 -19.24 -8.05
N ILE A 108 1.38 -19.23 -9.35
CA ILE A 108 2.15 -20.30 -10.01
C ILE A 108 3.51 -20.47 -9.34
N ILE A 109 4.25 -19.36 -9.12
CA ILE A 109 5.54 -19.40 -8.43
C ILE A 109 5.37 -19.99 -7.03
N TRP A 110 4.37 -19.54 -6.27
CA TRP A 110 4.11 -20.05 -4.93
C TRP A 110 3.78 -21.55 -4.93
N THR A 111 2.89 -22.00 -5.81
CA THR A 111 2.54 -23.43 -5.95
C THR A 111 3.74 -24.26 -6.38
N ALA A 112 4.58 -23.75 -7.27
CA ALA A 112 5.79 -24.44 -7.72
C ALA A 112 6.81 -24.57 -6.58
N THR A 113 6.99 -23.53 -5.76
CA THR A 113 7.87 -23.58 -4.59
C THR A 113 7.39 -24.59 -3.55
N VAL A 114 6.08 -24.61 -3.26
CA VAL A 114 5.49 -25.59 -2.32
C VAL A 114 5.66 -27.01 -2.84
N LEU A 115 5.39 -27.23 -4.14
CA LEU A 115 5.51 -28.54 -4.77
C LEU A 115 6.97 -29.03 -4.77
N CYS A 116 7.93 -28.16 -5.12
CA CYS A 116 9.35 -28.48 -5.01
C CYS A 116 9.77 -28.84 -3.58
N GLY A 117 9.28 -28.10 -2.57
CA GLY A 117 9.57 -28.41 -1.17
C GLY A 117 9.05 -29.79 -0.75
N LEU A 118 7.81 -30.12 -1.15
CA LEU A 118 7.20 -31.44 -0.92
C LEU A 118 8.00 -32.57 -1.59
N LEU A 119 8.42 -32.37 -2.84
CA LEU A 119 9.21 -33.35 -3.59
C LEU A 119 10.60 -33.56 -2.99
N LEU A 120 11.26 -32.49 -2.54
CA LEU A 120 12.57 -32.59 -1.88
C LEU A 120 12.50 -33.32 -0.54
N VAL A 121 11.44 -33.09 0.25
CA VAL A 121 11.23 -33.79 1.53
C VAL A 121 10.91 -35.26 1.31
N GLY A 122 10.08 -35.59 0.31
CA GLY A 122 9.74 -36.98 -0.03
C GLY A 122 10.90 -37.78 -0.64
N ALA A 123 11.93 -37.11 -1.17
CA ALA A 123 13.10 -37.75 -1.76
C ALA A 123 14.22 -38.06 -0.74
N LEU A 124 14.14 -37.53 0.49
CA LEU A 124 15.10 -37.87 1.52
C LEU A 124 14.78 -39.29 2.04
N PRO A 125 15.78 -40.20 2.11
CA PRO A 125 15.55 -41.54 2.64
C PRO A 125 15.05 -41.40 4.08
N LEU A 126 13.87 -41.98 4.35
CA LEU A 126 13.24 -42.09 5.67
C LEU A 126 14.15 -42.90 6.59
N THR A 127 15.20 -42.27 7.10
CA THR A 127 15.93 -42.73 8.27
C THR A 127 14.99 -42.60 9.47
N GLN A 128 15.25 -43.32 10.57
CA GLN A 128 14.39 -43.35 11.78
C GLN A 128 14.06 -41.97 12.39
N ASN A 129 14.68 -40.88 11.92
CA ASN A 129 14.40 -39.49 12.33
C ASN A 129 13.53 -38.70 11.31
N GLY A 130 13.08 -39.31 10.21
CA GLY A 130 12.36 -38.67 9.11
C GLY A 130 10.98 -38.13 9.47
N ASP A 131 10.31 -38.75 10.45
CA ASP A 131 8.99 -38.31 10.94
C ASP A 131 9.04 -36.91 11.57
N MET A 132 10.17 -36.56 12.20
CA MET A 132 10.35 -35.23 12.78
C MET A 132 10.49 -34.18 11.68
N ILE A 133 11.26 -34.43 10.62
CA ILE A 133 11.45 -33.46 9.54
C ILE A 133 10.11 -33.15 8.83
N LEU A 134 9.30 -34.19 8.57
CA LEU A 134 7.97 -34.06 7.97
C LEU A 134 7.02 -33.22 8.85
N ALA A 135 6.98 -33.48 10.17
CA ALA A 135 6.14 -32.72 11.09
C ALA A 135 6.54 -31.23 11.14
N TRP A 136 7.83 -30.92 11.02
CA TRP A 136 8.34 -29.54 11.03
C TRP A 136 8.04 -28.80 9.72
N CYS A 137 8.24 -29.45 8.57
CA CYS A 137 7.85 -28.89 7.27
C CYS A 137 6.35 -28.61 7.22
N PHE A 138 5.52 -29.52 7.74
CA PHE A 138 4.08 -29.34 7.81
C PHE A 138 3.66 -28.21 8.77
N THR A 139 4.34 -28.08 9.92
CA THR A 139 4.09 -26.99 10.87
C THR A 139 4.46 -25.63 10.28
N MET A 140 5.58 -25.54 9.56
CA MET A 140 5.98 -24.35 8.81
C MET A 140 4.97 -23.99 7.72
N TYR A 141 4.48 -24.99 6.99
CA TYR A 141 3.42 -24.81 5.99
C TYR A 141 2.15 -24.25 6.60
N LEU A 142 1.66 -24.82 7.70
CA LEU A 142 0.48 -24.34 8.42
C LEU A 142 0.66 -22.92 8.95
N CYS A 143 1.81 -22.62 9.58
CA CYS A 143 2.12 -21.28 10.05
C CYS A 143 2.11 -20.26 8.90
N PHE A 144 2.68 -20.61 7.75
CA PHE A 144 2.70 -19.72 6.59
C PHE A 144 1.30 -19.55 5.97
N ALA A 145 0.51 -20.62 5.85
CA ALA A 145 -0.87 -20.57 5.36
C ALA A 145 -1.79 -19.73 6.27
N ILE A 146 -1.63 -19.86 7.58
CA ILE A 146 -2.33 -19.04 8.58
C ILE A 146 -1.90 -17.58 8.46
N GLN A 147 -0.60 -17.29 8.38
CA GLN A 147 -0.12 -15.92 8.17
C GLN A 147 -0.66 -15.30 6.87
N ALA A 148 -0.71 -16.06 5.78
CA ALA A 148 -1.24 -15.59 4.50
C ALA A 148 -2.76 -15.30 4.55
N THR A 149 -3.53 -16.15 5.22
CA THR A 149 -4.98 -15.95 5.40
C THR A 149 -5.29 -14.79 6.35
N LEU A 150 -4.56 -14.67 7.46
CA LEU A 150 -4.66 -13.51 8.36
C LEU A 150 -4.24 -12.22 7.65
N ALA A 151 -3.17 -12.23 6.85
CA ALA A 151 -2.75 -11.08 6.06
C ALA A 151 -3.85 -10.63 5.08
N ARG A 152 -4.56 -11.56 4.43
CA ARG A 152 -5.73 -11.22 3.58
C ARG A 152 -6.87 -10.63 4.39
N ARG A 153 -7.22 -11.24 5.54
CA ARG A 153 -8.33 -10.79 6.38
C ARG A 153 -8.07 -9.41 6.97
N PHE A 154 -6.82 -9.11 7.31
CA PHE A 154 -6.40 -7.86 7.95
C PHE A 154 -5.84 -6.81 7.00
N ALA A 155 -5.66 -7.11 5.70
CA ALA A 155 -5.26 -6.12 4.70
C ALA A 155 -6.18 -4.87 4.67
N ASN A 156 -7.42 -5.01 5.18
CA ASN A 156 -8.39 -3.92 5.29
C ASN A 156 -8.26 -3.05 6.56
N ARG A 157 -7.37 -3.38 7.51
CA ARG A 157 -7.20 -2.63 8.77
C ARG A 157 -5.76 -2.11 8.93
N PRO A 158 -5.46 -0.86 8.51
CA PRO A 158 -4.10 -0.43 8.20
C PRO A 158 -3.17 -0.06 9.39
N THR A 159 -3.63 0.07 10.63
CA THR A 159 -2.86 0.90 11.61
C THR A 159 -2.12 0.17 12.74
N ALA A 160 -2.57 -1.01 13.19
CA ALA A 160 -1.93 -1.71 14.32
C ALA A 160 -1.32 -3.07 13.92
N LEU A 161 -2.07 -3.88 13.16
CA LEU A 161 -1.67 -5.24 12.80
C LEU A 161 -0.56 -5.32 11.74
N GLY A 162 -0.36 -4.25 10.98
CA GLY A 162 0.75 -4.16 10.03
C GLY A 162 2.14 -4.24 10.69
N ARG A 163 2.26 -3.83 11.96
CA ARG A 163 3.49 -3.96 12.75
C ARG A 163 3.63 -5.37 13.32
N VAL A 164 2.53 -5.95 13.80
CA VAL A 164 2.51 -7.33 14.32
C VAL A 164 2.87 -8.34 13.23
N ASN A 165 2.40 -8.15 11.99
CA ASN A 165 2.71 -9.07 10.89
C ASN A 165 4.17 -8.98 10.43
N LEU A 166 4.76 -7.77 10.45
CA LEU A 166 6.19 -7.56 10.17
C LEU A 166 7.08 -8.17 11.28
N PHE A 167 6.61 -8.10 12.52
CA PHE A 167 7.31 -8.72 13.65
C PHE A 167 7.23 -10.25 13.57
N GLY A 168 6.05 -10.81 13.30
CA GLY A 168 5.87 -12.26 13.16
C GLY A 168 6.68 -12.85 12.00
N SER A 169 6.74 -12.16 10.86
CA SER A 169 7.50 -12.61 9.69
C SER A 169 9.01 -12.55 9.87
N ALA A 170 9.52 -11.74 10.80
CA ALA A 170 10.95 -11.66 11.13
C ALA A 170 11.32 -12.57 12.32
N VAL A 171 10.47 -12.62 13.35
CA VAL A 171 10.73 -13.37 14.58
C VAL A 171 10.57 -14.88 14.38
N CYS A 172 9.56 -15.33 13.62
CA CYS A 172 9.39 -16.77 13.34
C CYS A 172 10.63 -17.40 12.68
N PRO A 173 11.19 -16.85 11.59
CA PRO A 173 12.39 -17.41 10.99
C PRO A 173 13.62 -17.33 11.91
N LEU A 174 13.79 -16.25 12.69
CA LEU A 174 14.89 -16.12 13.65
C LEU A 174 14.80 -17.14 14.78
N ALA A 175 13.61 -17.32 15.36
CA ALA A 175 13.36 -18.33 16.38
C ALA A 175 13.54 -19.74 15.81
N LEU A 176 13.16 -19.98 14.56
CA LEU A 176 13.38 -21.25 13.87
C LEU A 176 14.87 -21.52 13.65
N SER A 177 15.64 -20.55 13.14
CA SER A 177 17.09 -20.67 13.01
C SER A 177 17.77 -20.94 14.34
N LEU A 178 17.34 -20.27 15.41
CA LEU A 178 17.88 -20.48 16.74
C LEU A 178 17.53 -21.86 17.29
N MET A 179 16.30 -22.33 17.08
CA MET A 179 15.89 -23.67 17.50
C MET A 179 16.60 -24.77 16.72
N LEU A 180 16.77 -24.62 15.40
CA LEU A 180 17.56 -25.52 14.56
C LEU A 180 19.02 -25.55 15.01
N TYR A 181 19.56 -24.42 15.46
CA TYR A 181 20.90 -24.35 16.05
C TYR A 181 21.01 -25.09 17.37
N LEU A 182 19.97 -25.06 18.21
CA LEU A 182 20.01 -25.63 19.57
C LEU A 182 19.72 -27.13 19.64
N HIS A 183 19.00 -27.71 18.67
CA HIS A 183 18.56 -29.11 18.72
C HIS A 183 19.35 -30.07 17.82
N TRP A 184 20.27 -29.57 16.99
CA TRP A 184 21.02 -30.42 16.07
C TRP A 184 22.40 -30.77 16.63
N PRO A 185 22.68 -32.06 16.92
CA PRO A 185 23.86 -32.46 17.68
C PRO A 185 25.18 -32.46 16.89
N ASP A 186 25.16 -32.45 15.55
CA ASP A 186 26.37 -32.49 14.71
C ASP A 186 26.44 -31.33 13.72
N LEU A 187 27.40 -30.42 13.91
CA LEU A 187 27.65 -29.28 13.03
C LEU A 187 28.36 -29.66 11.71
N ASP A 188 28.88 -30.88 11.60
CA ASP A 188 29.66 -31.32 10.44
C ASP A 188 28.79 -31.80 9.27
N ASP A 189 27.46 -31.88 9.44
CA ASP A 189 26.55 -32.25 8.36
C ASP A 189 26.40 -31.10 7.35
N PRO A 190 26.77 -31.27 6.06
CA PRO A 190 26.62 -30.24 5.03
C PRO A 190 25.18 -29.75 4.83
N GLY A 191 24.16 -30.48 5.30
CA GLY A 191 22.76 -30.04 5.34
C GLY A 191 22.56 -28.68 6.04
N TRP A 192 23.47 -28.31 6.96
CA TRP A 192 23.41 -27.08 7.75
C TRP A 192 23.50 -25.80 6.89
N ASN A 193 24.36 -25.80 5.87
CA ASN A 193 24.56 -24.65 4.99
C ASN A 193 23.30 -24.29 4.19
N TYR A 194 22.49 -25.30 3.82
CA TYR A 194 21.26 -25.07 3.07
C TYR A 194 20.13 -24.53 3.95
N ALA A 195 20.02 -25.03 5.19
CA ALA A 195 19.00 -24.57 6.14
C ALA A 195 19.21 -23.09 6.52
N LEU A 196 20.46 -22.67 6.77
CA LEU A 196 20.78 -21.28 7.07
C LEU A 196 20.52 -20.32 5.90
N LEU A 197 20.63 -20.78 4.65
CA LEU A 197 20.34 -19.96 3.47
C LEU A 197 18.84 -19.87 3.17
N LEU A 198 18.06 -20.92 3.46
CA LEU A 198 16.62 -20.95 3.23
C LEU A 198 15.84 -19.97 4.12
N VAL A 199 16.24 -19.82 5.38
CA VAL A 199 15.55 -18.95 6.35
C VAL A 199 15.54 -17.46 5.93
N PRO A 200 16.67 -16.83 5.58
CA PRO A 200 16.69 -15.44 5.11
C PRO A 200 15.97 -15.27 3.77
N LEU A 201 16.01 -16.28 2.87
CA LEU A 201 15.26 -16.25 1.61
C LEU A 201 13.75 -16.23 1.85
N LEU A 202 13.24 -17.08 2.74
CA LEU A 202 11.81 -17.14 3.08
C LEU A 202 11.34 -15.86 3.80
N SER A 203 12.17 -15.33 4.71
CA SER A 203 11.85 -14.09 5.41
C SER A 203 11.81 -12.88 4.46
N TRP A 204 12.75 -12.75 3.53
CA TRP A 204 12.71 -11.72 2.48
C TRP A 204 11.43 -11.81 1.63
N TRP A 205 11.03 -13.02 1.25
CA TRP A 205 9.83 -13.26 0.46
C TRP A 205 8.55 -12.82 1.18
N SER A 206 8.47 -13.08 2.48
CA SER A 206 7.32 -12.68 3.30
C SER A 206 7.16 -11.16 3.41
N ILE A 207 8.27 -10.41 3.50
CA ILE A 207 8.28 -8.94 3.54
C ILE A 207 7.75 -8.38 2.21
N ASP A 208 8.24 -8.89 1.07
CA ASP A 208 7.77 -8.44 -0.25
C ASP A 208 6.26 -8.73 -0.43
N ALA A 209 5.79 -9.90 0.01
CA ALA A 209 4.36 -10.25 -0.04
C ALA A 209 3.49 -9.27 0.77
N VAL A 210 3.90 -8.89 1.98
CA VAL A 210 3.16 -7.92 2.81
C VAL A 210 3.11 -6.54 2.16
N ILE A 211 4.22 -6.08 1.56
CA ILE A 211 4.26 -4.80 0.83
C ILE A 211 3.29 -4.82 -0.35
N ARG A 212 3.28 -5.91 -1.13
CA ARG A 212 2.36 -6.08 -2.26
C ARG A 212 0.90 -6.09 -1.82
N LEU A 213 0.57 -6.82 -0.75
CA LEU A 213 -0.79 -6.87 -0.21
C LEU A 213 -1.30 -5.48 0.24
N ARG A 214 -0.45 -4.66 0.87
CA ARG A 214 -0.84 -3.28 1.24
C ARG A 214 -1.09 -2.40 0.02
N LEU A 215 -0.28 -2.54 -1.02
CA LEU A 215 -0.49 -1.82 -2.28
C LEU A 215 -1.81 -2.25 -2.93
N LEU A 216 -2.10 -3.55 -2.98
CA LEU A 216 -3.35 -4.09 -3.50
C LEU A 216 -4.57 -3.63 -2.68
N ALA A 217 -4.47 -3.58 -1.35
CA ALA A 217 -5.56 -3.07 -0.51
C ALA A 217 -5.84 -1.58 -0.79
N LYS A 218 -4.78 -0.76 -0.97
CA LYS A 218 -4.94 0.63 -1.39
C LYS A 218 -5.62 0.76 -2.76
N LEU A 219 -5.29 -0.12 -3.71
CA LEU A 219 -5.94 -0.15 -5.02
C LEU A 219 -7.38 -0.64 -4.96
N ARG A 220 -7.68 -1.62 -4.12
CA ARG A 220 -9.04 -2.15 -3.97
C ARG A 220 -9.99 -1.09 -3.43
N ASN A 221 -9.51 -0.31 -2.47
CA ASN A 221 -10.21 0.82 -1.86
C ASN A 221 -10.12 2.10 -2.72
N ALA A 222 -9.34 2.08 -3.81
CA ALA A 222 -9.39 3.14 -4.79
C ALA A 222 -10.75 3.06 -5.51
N PRO A 223 -11.41 4.21 -5.76
CA PRO A 223 -12.69 4.26 -6.44
C PRO A 223 -12.66 3.54 -7.80
N PRO A 224 -13.77 2.90 -8.22
CA PRO A 224 -13.84 1.90 -9.28
C PRO A 224 -13.32 2.35 -10.66
N GLU A 225 -13.29 3.66 -10.94
CA GLU A 225 -12.82 4.19 -12.23
C GLU A 225 -11.31 3.99 -12.47
N ILE A 226 -10.50 3.66 -11.44
CA ILE A 226 -9.06 3.34 -11.58
C ILE A 226 -8.84 1.86 -11.96
N LYS A 227 -9.90 1.04 -11.98
CA LYS A 227 -9.80 -0.41 -12.27
C LYS A 227 -9.96 -0.75 -13.75
N GLN A 228 -10.10 0.26 -14.62
CA GLN A 228 -10.15 0.14 -16.07
C GLN A 228 -8.74 0.37 -16.65
#